data_AF-A0A2J8JBZ7-F1
#
_entry.id   AF-A0A2J8JBZ7-F1
#
_cell.length_a   1.000
_cell.length_b   1.000
_cell.length_c   1.000
_cell.angle_alpha   90.00
_cell.angle_beta   90.00
_cell.angle_gamma   90.00
#
_symmetry.space_group_name_H-M   'P 1'
#
loop_
_entity.id
_entity.type
_entity.pdbx_description
1 polymer ?
#
loop_
_entity_poly.entity_id
_entity_poly.type
_entity_poly.pdbx_seq_one_letter_code
_entity_poly.pdbx_strand_id
1 'polypeptide(L)'
;MAMFGYMTDTGTVEPLQTVEVETQGDDLQSLLFHFLDEWLYKFSADEFFIPREVKVLSIDQRNFKLRSIGWGEEFSLSKHPQGTEVKAITYSAMQVYNEEKPEVFVIIDI
;
A
#
# COMPACT_ATOMS: atom_id res chain seq x y z
N MET A 1 -3.18 0.34 3.83
CA MET A 1 -3.80 1.53 4.46
C MET A 1 -2.89 2.23 5.46
N ALA A 2 -2.29 1.55 6.45
CA ALA A 2 -1.45 2.21 7.47
C ALA A 2 -0.37 3.15 6.89
N MET A 3 0.32 2.73 5.83
CA MET A 3 1.31 3.56 5.11
C MET A 3 0.73 4.89 4.61
N PHE A 4 -0.37 4.87 3.84
CA PHE A 4 -1.02 6.09 3.34
C PHE A 4 -1.61 6.97 4.45
N GLY A 5 -2.11 6.35 5.52
CA GLY A 5 -2.57 7.09 6.71
C GLY A 5 -1.46 7.83 7.46
N TYR A 6 -0.19 7.47 7.22
CA TYR A 6 0.96 8.21 7.74
C TYR A 6 1.32 9.43 6.87
N MET A 7 1.04 9.35 5.57
CA MET A 7 1.28 10.42 4.60
C MET A 7 0.22 11.53 4.66
N THR A 8 -1.05 11.16 4.90
CA THR A 8 -2.15 12.12 5.01
C THR A 8 -3.37 11.50 5.71
N ASP A 9 -4.34 12.33 6.07
CA ASP A 9 -5.66 11.85 6.47
C ASP A 9 -6.42 11.31 5.24
N THR A 10 -6.39 9.99 5.05
CA THR A 10 -7.08 9.31 3.95
C THR A 10 -8.60 9.50 3.98
N GLY A 11 -9.19 9.98 5.09
CA GLY A 11 -10.60 10.35 5.17
C GLY A 11 -10.97 11.56 4.32
N THR A 12 -9.99 12.43 4.00
CA THR A 12 -10.15 13.61 3.15
C THR A 12 -10.07 13.31 1.65
N VAL A 13 -9.58 12.12 1.30
CA VAL A 13 -9.45 11.64 -0.08
C VAL A 13 -10.79 11.14 -0.59
N GLU A 14 -11.20 11.57 -1.76
CA GLU A 14 -12.40 11.17 -2.47
C GLU A 14 -12.13 10.00 -3.43
N PRO A 15 -13.06 9.03 -3.56
CA PRO A 15 -12.90 7.88 -4.44
C PRO A 15 -13.29 8.23 -5.89
N LEU A 16 -12.51 9.10 -6.54
CA LEU A 16 -12.81 9.61 -7.89
C LEU A 16 -12.26 8.71 -9.01
N GLN A 17 -11.11 8.09 -8.77
CA GLN A 17 -10.45 7.18 -9.70
C GLN A 17 -10.13 5.85 -9.02
N THR A 18 -9.90 4.83 -9.85
CA THR A 18 -9.61 3.47 -9.40
C THR A 18 -8.31 2.99 -10.03
N VAL A 19 -7.40 2.49 -9.20
CA VAL A 19 -6.10 1.95 -9.61
C VAL A 19 -6.03 0.49 -9.20
N GLU A 20 -5.58 -0.37 -10.11
CA GLU A 20 -5.26 -1.77 -9.81
C GLU A 20 -3.75 -1.96 -9.66
N VAL A 21 -3.37 -2.80 -8.70
CA VAL A 21 -1.99 -3.22 -8.47
C VAL A 21 -1.96 -4.74 -8.42
N GLU A 22 -1.20 -5.32 -9.34
CA GLU A 22 -0.87 -6.74 -9.40
C GLU A 22 0.61 -6.93 -9.12
N THR A 23 0.95 -7.85 -8.22
CA THR A 23 2.34 -8.11 -7.83
C THR A 23 2.57 -9.59 -7.57
N GLN A 24 3.85 -9.97 -7.52
CA GLN A 24 4.30 -11.31 -7.25
C GLN A 24 5.55 -11.30 -6.36
N GLY A 25 5.75 -12.36 -5.57
CA GLY A 25 6.92 -12.58 -4.74
C GLY A 25 7.41 -14.02 -4.82
N ASP A 26 8.46 -14.31 -4.06
CA ASP A 26 9.01 -15.66 -3.89
C ASP A 26 8.47 -16.35 -2.63
N ASP A 27 7.92 -15.56 -1.70
CA ASP A 27 7.27 -15.96 -0.46
C ASP A 27 6.26 -14.88 0.00
N LEU A 28 5.63 -15.04 1.18
CA LEU A 28 4.67 -14.06 1.70
C LEU A 28 5.32 -12.71 2.09
N GLN A 29 6.60 -12.70 2.49
CA GLN A 29 7.28 -11.48 2.90
C GLN A 29 7.63 -10.62 1.69
N SER A 30 8.26 -11.22 0.69
CA SER A 30 8.54 -10.57 -0.60
C SER A 30 7.27 -10.14 -1.32
N LEU A 31 6.19 -10.93 -1.24
CA LEU A 31 4.89 -10.52 -1.78
C LEU A 31 4.34 -9.27 -1.08
N LEU A 32 4.44 -9.20 0.27
CA LEU A 32 4.04 -8.03 1.03
C LEU A 32 4.91 -6.82 0.73
N PHE A 33 6.24 -7.03 0.59
CA PHE A 33 7.18 -5.99 0.21
C PHE A 33 6.80 -5.38 -1.14
N HIS A 34 6.74 -6.19 -2.21
CA HIS A 34 6.42 -5.68 -3.55
C HIS A 34 5.01 -5.09 -3.62
N PHE A 35 4.05 -5.62 -2.84
CA PHE A 35 2.72 -5.03 -2.74
C PHE A 35 2.77 -3.59 -2.20
N LEU A 36 3.46 -3.36 -1.09
CA LEU A 36 3.58 -2.02 -0.51
C LEU A 36 4.40 -1.09 -1.39
N ASP A 37 5.47 -1.61 -2.00
CA ASP A 37 6.38 -0.86 -2.86
C ASP A 37 5.71 -0.39 -4.16
N GLU A 38 4.93 -1.25 -4.82
CA GLU A 38 4.14 -0.87 -6.01
C GLU A 38 3.08 0.19 -5.67
N TRP A 39 2.41 0.06 -4.52
CA TRP A 39 1.49 1.10 -4.05
C TRP A 39 2.20 2.42 -3.73
N LEU A 40 3.41 2.37 -3.15
CA LEU A 40 4.23 3.54 -2.90
C LEU A 40 4.67 4.18 -4.22
N TYR A 41 5.08 3.38 -5.21
CA TYR A 41 5.42 3.84 -6.55
C TYR A 41 4.26 4.57 -7.24
N LYS A 42 3.02 4.08 -7.11
CA LYS A 42 1.82 4.76 -7.63
C LYS A 42 1.62 6.15 -7.04
N PHE A 43 2.01 6.33 -5.78
CA PHE A 43 2.02 7.64 -5.12
C PHE A 43 3.25 8.50 -5.50
N SER A 44 4.41 7.90 -5.77
CA SER A 44 5.66 8.66 -5.93
C SER A 44 6.05 9.01 -7.37
N ALA A 45 5.61 8.23 -8.37
CA ALA A 45 6.19 8.28 -9.72
C ALA A 45 5.19 8.56 -10.86
N ASP A 46 3.93 8.13 -10.73
CA ASP A 46 2.93 8.29 -11.79
C ASP A 46 2.04 9.53 -11.53
N GLU A 47 0.84 9.34 -10.97
CA GLU A 47 -0.22 10.36 -10.87
C GLU A 47 -0.33 10.97 -9.46
N PHE A 48 0.70 10.81 -8.64
CA PHE A 48 0.63 11.05 -7.19
C PHE A 48 -0.62 10.45 -6.54
N PHE A 49 -1.00 9.25 -6.99
CA PHE A 49 -2.25 8.64 -6.60
C PHE A 49 -2.24 8.28 -5.12
N ILE A 50 -3.22 8.80 -4.37
CA ILE A 50 -3.44 8.43 -2.99
C ILE A 50 -4.79 7.72 -2.84
N PRO A 51 -4.82 6.44 -2.42
CA PRO A 51 -6.08 5.75 -2.19
C PRO A 51 -6.71 6.17 -0.87
N ARG A 52 -8.01 6.45 -0.90
CA ARG A 52 -8.88 6.51 0.28
C ARG A 52 -8.97 5.14 0.94
N GLU A 53 -9.07 4.09 0.12
CA GLU A 53 -9.16 2.70 0.54
C GLU A 53 -8.47 1.79 -0.47
N VAL A 54 -7.82 0.73 0.03
CA VAL A 54 -7.23 -0.34 -0.76
C VAL A 54 -7.85 -1.66 -0.33
N LYS A 55 -8.29 -2.44 -1.31
CA LYS A 55 -8.84 -3.79 -1.12
C LYS A 55 -7.99 -4.81 -1.85
N VAL A 56 -7.51 -5.79 -1.11
CA VAL A 56 -6.89 -6.98 -1.72
C VAL A 56 -8.01 -7.89 -2.21
N LEU A 57 -8.00 -8.20 -3.51
CA LEU A 57 -9.03 -9.00 -4.17
C LEU A 57 -8.71 -10.50 -4.08
N SER A 58 -7.43 -10.86 -4.17
CA SER A 58 -6.98 -12.25 -4.10
C SER A 58 -5.51 -12.33 -3.71
N ILE A 59 -5.17 -13.36 -2.92
CA ILE A 59 -3.80 -13.77 -2.61
C ILE A 59 -3.66 -15.25 -2.96
N ASP A 60 -2.85 -15.56 -3.97
CA ASP A 60 -2.42 -16.92 -4.27
C ASP A 60 -1.22 -17.26 -3.40
N GLN A 61 -1.45 -18.01 -2.32
CA GLN A 61 -0.40 -18.41 -1.38
C GLN A 61 0.52 -19.52 -1.93
N ARG A 62 0.14 -20.17 -3.04
CA ARG A 62 0.95 -21.23 -3.64
C ARG A 62 1.97 -20.67 -4.62
N ASN A 63 1.58 -19.66 -5.39
CA ASN A 63 2.43 -19.02 -6.38
C ASN A 63 2.87 -17.60 -5.98
N PHE A 64 2.52 -17.17 -4.76
CA PHE A 64 2.80 -15.84 -4.20
C PHE A 64 2.44 -14.71 -5.16
N LYS A 65 1.16 -14.66 -5.56
CA LYS A 65 0.62 -13.58 -6.41
C LYS A 65 -0.50 -12.85 -5.70
N LEU A 66 -0.56 -11.55 -5.88
CA LEU A 66 -1.57 -10.70 -5.26
C LEU A 66 -2.18 -9.77 -6.29
N ARG A 67 -3.51 -9.64 -6.23
CA ARG A 67 -4.25 -8.61 -6.98
C ARG A 67 -5.01 -7.73 -6.00
N SER A 68 -4.89 -6.42 -6.18
CA SER A 68 -5.53 -5.42 -5.34
C SER A 68 -6.05 -4.26 -6.16
N ILE A 69 -6.99 -3.53 -5.57
CA ILE A 69 -7.61 -2.36 -6.15
C ILE A 69 -7.71 -1.26 -5.09
N GLY A 70 -7.53 -0.01 -5.49
CA GLY A 70 -7.64 1.15 -4.63
C GLY A 70 -8.49 2.24 -5.27
N TRP A 71 -9.26 2.94 -4.45
CA TRP A 71 -10.10 4.06 -4.89
C TRP A 71 -9.62 5.34 -4.22
N GLY A 72 -9.42 6.40 -4.98
CA GLY A 72 -8.85 7.64 -4.48
C GLY A 72 -8.79 8.72 -5.54
N GLU A 73 -7.79 9.60 -5.41
CA GLU A 73 -7.55 10.71 -6.34
C GLU A 73 -6.06 11.10 -6.32
N GLU A 74 -5.67 12.06 -7.16
CA GLU A 74 -4.33 12.65 -7.12
C GLU A 74 -4.12 13.46 -5.83
N PHE A 75 -2.98 13.28 -5.19
CA PHE A 75 -2.66 14.00 -3.97
C PHE A 75 -2.47 15.50 -4.21
N SER A 76 -3.20 16.34 -3.46
CA SER A 76 -3.02 17.79 -3.47
C SER A 76 -2.86 18.36 -2.06
N LEU A 77 -1.83 19.20 -1.86
CA LEU A 77 -1.61 19.96 -0.62
C LEU A 77 -2.74 20.96 -0.32
N SER A 78 -3.56 21.34 -1.31
CA SER A 78 -4.70 22.23 -1.09
C SER A 78 -5.90 21.52 -0.46
N LYS A 79 -5.96 20.18 -0.56
CA LYS A 79 -7.09 19.36 -0.13
C LYS A 79 -6.71 18.43 1.03
N HIS A 80 -5.55 17.79 0.94
CA HIS A 80 -5.14 16.73 1.84
C HIS A 80 -4.17 17.27 2.91
N PRO A 81 -4.41 17.05 4.21
CA PRO A 81 -3.48 17.45 5.26
C PRO A 81 -2.10 16.83 5.07
N GLN A 82 -1.04 17.63 5.22
CA GLN A 82 0.32 17.11 5.09
C GLN A 82 0.71 16.28 6.31
N GLY A 83 0.92 14.98 6.11
CA GLY A 83 1.55 14.07 7.07
C GLY A 83 3.06 13.96 6.83
N THR A 84 3.59 12.73 6.88
CA THR A 84 5.02 12.45 6.64
C THR A 84 5.21 11.64 5.38
N GLU A 85 6.17 12.05 4.55
CA GLU A 85 6.58 11.30 3.36
C GLU A 85 7.12 9.91 3.76
N VAL A 86 6.82 8.89 2.95
CA VAL A 86 7.43 7.56 3.08
C VAL A 86 8.38 7.38 1.92
N LYS A 87 9.64 7.06 2.20
CA LYS A 87 10.71 6.96 1.20
C LYS A 87 10.89 5.55 0.64
N ALA A 88 10.76 4.53 1.50
CA ALA A 88 11.02 3.15 1.13
C ALA A 88 10.35 2.14 2.06
N ILE A 89 10.05 0.97 1.51
CA ILE A 89 9.69 -0.23 2.27
C ILE A 89 10.97 -0.98 2.65
N THR A 90 11.01 -1.60 3.84
CA THR A 90 12.19 -2.34 4.30
C THR A 90 11.83 -3.76 4.74
N TYR A 91 12.79 -4.69 4.58
CA TYR A 91 12.70 -6.05 5.17
C TYR A 91 13.08 -6.09 6.65
N SER A 92 13.49 -4.97 7.24
CA SER A 92 13.94 -4.93 8.63
C SER A 92 12.83 -5.35 9.58
N ALA A 93 13.05 -6.47 10.29
CA ALA A 93 12.07 -7.07 11.20
C ALA A 93 10.68 -7.31 10.57
N MET A 94 10.60 -7.57 9.26
CA MET A 94 9.34 -7.89 8.60
C MET A 94 8.78 -9.21 9.12
N GLN A 95 7.50 -9.19 9.51
CA GLN A 95 6.80 -10.37 10.04
C GLN A 95 5.44 -10.52 9.36
N VAL A 96 5.11 -11.75 8.98
CA VAL A 96 3.81 -12.13 8.43
C VAL A 96 3.29 -13.31 9.24
N TYR A 97 2.29 -13.06 10.08
CA TYR A 97 1.59 -14.08 10.85
C TYR A 97 0.31 -14.47 10.11
N ASN A 98 0.25 -15.69 9.59
CA ASN A 98 -0.88 -16.19 8.80
C ASN A 98 -1.67 -17.25 9.59
N GLU A 99 -2.16 -16.84 10.76
CA GLU A 99 -2.95 -17.68 11.68
C GLU A 99 -4.43 -17.26 11.66
N GLU A 100 -5.22 -17.63 12.68
CA GLU A 100 -6.67 -17.33 12.75
C GLU A 100 -6.98 -15.83 12.59
N LYS A 101 -6.09 -14.98 13.09
CA LYS A 101 -6.09 -13.53 12.88
C LYS A 101 -4.80 -13.13 12.17
N PRO A 102 -4.83 -12.98 10.84
CA PRO A 102 -3.63 -12.62 10.11
C PRO A 102 -3.15 -11.23 10.48
N GLU A 103 -1.85 -11.10 10.76
CA GLU A 103 -1.21 -9.86 11.17
C GLU A 103 0.12 -9.68 10.43
N VAL A 104 0.48 -8.43 10.18
CA VAL A 104 1.75 -8.08 9.52
C VAL A 104 2.44 -6.94 10.26
N PHE A 105 3.76 -7.02 10.33
CA PHE A 105 4.61 -5.97 10.89
C PHE A 105 5.66 -5.60 9.84
N VAL A 106 5.71 -4.33 9.48
CA VAL A 106 6.62 -3.79 8.46
C VAL A 106 7.21 -2.48 8.95
N ILE A 107 8.52 -2.33 8.84
CA ILE A 107 9.22 -1.06 9.08
C ILE A 107 9.38 -0.34 7.73
N ILE A 108 9.00 0.93 7.70
CA ILE A 108 9.14 1.83 6.54
C ILE A 108 10.09 2.97 6.89
N ASP A 109 10.81 3.47 5.88
CA ASP A 109 11.67 4.65 5.99
C ASP A 109 10.88 5.91 5.64
N ILE A 110 11.08 6.99 6.42
CA ILE A 110 10.32 8.26 6.35
C ILE A 110 11.24 9.47 6.21
#